data_AF-A0A2W1N6U7-F1
#
_entry.id   AF-A0A2W1N6U7-F1
#
_cell.length_a   1.000
_cell.length_b   1.000
_cell.length_c   1.000
_cell.angle_alpha   90.00
_cell.angle_beta   90.00
_cell.angle_gamma   90.00
#
_symmetry.space_group_name_H-M   'P 1'
#
loop_
_entity.id
_entity.type
_entity.pdbx_description
1 polymer ?
#
loop_
_entity_poly.entity_id
_entity_poly.type
_entity_poly.pdbx_seq_one_letter_code
_entity_poly.pdbx_strand_id
1 'polypeptide(L)' 'MSDAAALIRDDILNSISNLFGIKIYDELQVEQGYLNLKWKIETDIGSLFVKQYNKTRYPENFVMILRSP' A
#
# COMPACT_ATOMS: atom_id res chain seq x y z
N MET A 1 5.93 2.50 -16.24
CA MET A 1 5.62 1.70 -15.03
C MET A 1 5.59 0.23 -15.42
N SER A 2 6.04 -0.71 -14.59
CA SER A 2 5.83 -2.13 -14.87
C SER A 2 4.37 -2.51 -14.59
N ASP A 3 3.78 -3.35 -15.42
CA ASP A 3 2.37 -3.77 -15.29
C ASP A 3 2.05 -4.37 -13.90
N ALA A 4 3.03 -4.99 -13.26
CA ALA A 4 2.88 -5.56 -11.92
C ALA A 4 2.65 -4.51 -10.81
N ALA A 5 3.29 -3.34 -10.90
CA ALA A 5 3.14 -2.30 -9.88
C ALA A 5 1.74 -1.67 -9.93
N ALA A 6 1.17 -1.52 -11.13
CA ALA A 6 -0.18 -1.04 -11.33
C ALA A 6 -1.23 -2.03 -10.76
N LEU A 7 -1.06 -3.33 -11.03
CA LEU A 7 -1.95 -4.36 -10.48
C LEU A 7 -1.93 -4.39 -8.94
N ILE A 8 -0.73 -4.30 -8.33
CA ILE A 8 -0.59 -4.24 -6.87
C ILE A 8 -1.24 -2.98 -6.30
N ARG A 9 -1.04 -1.83 -6.96
CA ARG A 9 -1.67 -0.57 -6.57
C ARG A 9 -3.19 -0.73 -6.56
N ASP A 10 -3.78 -1.20 -7.65
CA ASP A 10 -5.23 -1.27 -7.82
C ASP A 10 -5.87 -2.22 -6.78
N ASP A 11 -5.24 -3.36 -6.51
CA ASP A 11 -5.67 -4.28 -5.46
C ASP A 11 -5.66 -3.63 -4.06
N ILE A 12 -4.61 -2.86 -3.75
CA ILE A 12 -4.48 -2.13 -2.49
C ILE A 12 -5.55 -1.03 -2.38
N LEU A 13 -5.74 -0.21 -3.42
CA LEU A 13 -6.72 0.90 -3.39
C LEU A 13 -8.15 0.37 -3.26
N ASN A 14 -8.49 -0.71 -3.97
CA ASN A 14 -9.77 -1.39 -3.84
C ASN A 14 -9.96 -1.96 -2.43
N SER A 15 -8.93 -2.58 -1.86
CA SER A 15 -8.97 -3.11 -0.49
C SER A 15 -9.19 -2.01 0.55
N ILE A 16 -8.52 -0.86 0.39
CA ILE A 16 -8.71 0.29 1.29
C ILE A 16 -10.17 0.77 1.25
N SER A 17 -10.72 0.90 0.03
CA SER A 17 -12.10 1.37 -0.16
C SER A 17 -13.11 0.38 0.44
N ASN A 18 -12.91 -0.92 0.21
CA ASN A 18 -13.84 -1.96 0.66
C ASN A 18 -13.77 -2.25 2.17
N LEU A 19 -12.57 -2.25 2.76
CA LEU A 19 -12.38 -2.61 4.17
C LEU A 19 -12.67 -1.46 5.12
N PHE A 20 -12.36 -0.22 4.70
CA PHE A 20 -12.45 0.95 5.58
C PHE A 20 -13.54 1.93 5.16
N GLY A 21 -14.18 1.74 4.00
CA GLY A 21 -15.16 2.68 3.46
C GLY A 21 -14.57 4.03 3.06
N ILE A 22 -13.25 4.11 2.87
CA ILE A 22 -12.51 5.33 2.54
C ILE A 22 -12.62 5.60 1.04
N LYS A 23 -13.05 6.81 0.67
CA LYS A 23 -13.11 7.21 -0.73
C LYS A 23 -11.77 7.80 -1.17
N ILE A 24 -11.20 7.26 -2.25
CA ILE A 24 -9.92 7.70 -2.82
C ILE A 24 -10.18 8.61 -4.02
N TYR A 25 -9.50 9.77 -4.08
CA TYR A 25 -9.63 10.76 -5.14
C TYR A 25 -8.46 10.76 -6.11
N ASP A 26 -7.24 10.56 -5.59
CA ASP A 26 -6.00 10.64 -6.36
C ASP A 26 -4.90 9.82 -5.70
N GLU A 27 -3.89 9.44 -6.47
CA GLU A 27 -2.77 8.63 -6.05
C GLU A 27 -1.45 9.03 -6.72
N LEU A 28 -0.38 9.10 -5.94
CA LEU A 28 0.95 9.40 -6.45
C LEU A 28 1.93 8.33 -5.99
N GLN A 29 2.51 7.61 -6.94
CA GLN A 29 3.59 6.68 -6.65
C GLN A 29 4.85 7.43 -6.19
N VAL A 30 5.42 7.00 -5.07
CA VAL A 30 6.65 7.57 -4.51
C VAL A 30 7.82 6.64 -4.83
N GLU A 31 8.67 7.05 -5.77
CA GLU A 31 9.85 6.29 -6.17
C GLU A 31 11.04 6.61 -5.25
N GLN A 32 11.26 5.76 -4.24
CA GLN A 32 12.45 5.82 -3.38
C GLN A 32 12.96 4.42 -3.03
N GLY A 33 13.80 3.88 -3.93
CA GLY A 33 14.45 2.58 -3.81
C GLY A 33 13.65 1.40 -4.37
N TYR A 34 14.35 0.30 -4.70
CA TYR A 34 13.79 -0.78 -5.52
C TYR A 34 12.84 -1.75 -4.81
N LEU A 35 12.83 -1.80 -3.48
CA LEU A 35 12.24 -2.96 -2.79
C LEU A 35 10.79 -2.78 -2.33
N ASN A 36 10.42 -1.61 -1.80
CA ASN A 36 9.05 -1.39 -1.33
C ASN A 36 8.33 -0.46 -2.31
N LEU A 37 7.07 -0.77 -2.62
CA LEU A 37 6.21 0.16 -3.33
C LEU A 37 5.54 1.09 -2.32
N LYS A 38 5.43 2.36 -2.68
CA LYS A 38 4.92 3.43 -1.83
C LYS A 38 4.01 4.34 -2.63
N TRP A 39 2.91 4.75 -2.03
CA TRP A 39 1.99 5.73 -2.62
C TRP A 39 1.57 6.76 -1.58
N LYS A 40 1.44 8.00 -2.02
CA LYS A 40 0.60 8.99 -1.34
C LYS A 40 -0.79 8.90 -1.98
N ILE A 41 -1.84 8.84 -1.17
CA ILE A 41 -3.23 8.86 -1.67
C ILE A 41 -3.97 10.02 -1.04
N GLU A 42 -4.81 10.68 -1.84
CA GLU A 42 -5.73 11.71 -1.38
C GLU A 42 -7.11 11.09 -1.17
N THR A 43 -7.70 11.30 0.00
CA THR A 43 -8.96 10.64 0.40
C THR A 43 -9.92 11.61 1.08
N ASP A 44 -11.16 11.17 1.31
CA ASP A 44 -12.19 11.92 2.03
C ASP A 44 -11.87 12.13 3.53
N ILE A 45 -10.91 11.39 4.07
CA ILE A 45 -10.43 11.54 5.46
C ILE A 45 -9.07 12.25 5.55
N GLY A 46 -8.58 12.79 4.43
CA GLY A 46 -7.27 13.44 4.31
C GLY A 46 -6.23 12.59 3.57
N SER A 47 -4.99 13.07 3.52
CA SER A 47 -3.92 12.37 2.80
C SER A 47 -3.38 11.18 3.61
N LEU A 48 -3.22 10.03 2.97
CA LEU A 48 -2.63 8.82 3.59
C LEU A 48 -1.36 8.40 2.86
N PHE A 49 -0.47 7.72 3.58
CA PHE A 49 0.73 7.11 3.03
C PHE A 49 0.62 5.58 3.07
N VAL A 50 0.72 4.96 1.91
CA VAL A 50 0.58 3.52 1.73
C VAL A 50 1.93 2.91 1.40
N LYS A 51 2.26 1.79 2.03
CA LYS A 51 3.51 1.07 1.81
C LYS A 51 3.24 -0.42 1.66
N GLN A 52 3.58 -0.96 0.48
CA GLN A 52 3.66 -2.39 0.26
C GLN A 52 5.09 -2.85 0.59
N TYR A 53 5.18 -3.83 1.48
CA TYR A 53 6.46 -4.39 1.90
C TYR A 53 6.86 -5.54 0.99
N ASN A 54 8.12 -5.56 0.56
CA ASN A 54 8.68 -6.69 -0.17
C ASN A 54 8.67 -7.96 0.70
N LYS A 55 8.04 -9.04 0.22
CA LYS A 55 7.97 -10.32 0.94
C LYS A 55 9.35 -10.94 1.19
N THR A 56 10.33 -10.72 0.31
CA THR A 56 11.66 -11.31 0.41
C THR A 56 12.53 -10.64 1.48
N ARG A 57 12.21 -9.40 1.88
CA ARG A 57 12.96 -8.66 2.90
C ARG A 57 12.49 -8.92 4.33
N TYR A 58 11.23 -9.33 4.50
CA TYR A 58 10.65 -9.63 5.80
C TYR A 58 10.26 -11.12 5.82
N PRO A 59 11.08 -11.99 6.43
CA PRO A 59 10.68 -13.38 6.65
C PRO A 59 9.38 -13.41 7.46
N GLU A 60 8.55 -14.45 7.26
CA GLU A 60 7.19 -14.54 7.83
C GLU A 60 7.14 -14.29 9.36
N ASN A 61 8.25 -14.58 10.05
CA ASN A 61 8.42 -14.33 11.48
C ASN A 61 8.40 -12.85 11.89
N PHE A 62 8.67 -11.91 10.98
CA PHE A 62 8.57 -10.46 11.27
C PHE A 62 7.13 -9.93 11.18
N VAL A 63 6.24 -10.59 10.42
CA VAL A 63 4.84 -10.18 10.27
C VAL A 63 4.01 -10.48 11.54
N MET A 64 4.49 -11.37 12.41
CA MET A 64 3.81 -11.74 13.65
C MET A 64 3.77 -10.61 14.70
N ILE A 65 4.69 -9.63 14.65
CA ILE A 65 4.71 -8.53 15.63
C ILE A 65 3.53 -7.57 15.44
N LEU A 66 2.94 -7.50 14.24
CA LEU A 66 1.77 -6.65 13.95
C LEU A 66 0.43 -7.35 14.23
N ARG A 67 0.44 -8.57 14.76
CA ARG A 67 -0.75 -9.42 15.02
C ARG A 67 -0.96 -9.74 16.50
N SER A 68 -0.24 -9.10 17.42
CA SER A 68 -0.55 -9.22 18.84
C SER A 68 -1.76 -8.32 19.18
N PRO A 69 -2.77 -8.85 19.88
CA PRO A 69 -4.00 -8.12 20.23
C PRO A 69 -3.76 -6.95 21.19
#